data_AF-A0A1I0KF29-F1
#
_entry.id   AF-A0A1I0KF29-F1
#
_cell.length_a   1.000
_cell.length_b   1.000
_cell.length_c   1.000
_cell.angle_alpha   90.00
_cell.angle_beta   90.00
_cell.angle_gamma   90.00
#
_symmetry.space_group_name_H-M   'P 1'
#
loop_
_entity.id
_entity.type
_entity.pdbx_description
1 polymer ?
#
loop_
_entity_poly.entity_id
_entity_poly.type
_entity_poly.pdbx_seq_one_letter_code
_entity_poly.pdbx_strand_id
1 'polypeptide(L)'
;MSETTQVYTATKEYVKIIGRTHYYNDALWLALSGSGVEFSFFGTKAHVTIKGDQIAQGETNLARIAIEVNGKRVVDEQIDQPLRSYTVFESETEQQVTVKIIKLSEAAMSTVGIQEIIVDAAEGIRPASPNVHTIEFIGDSITCGYGVDDEVALHPFSTGTEDVTKAYAYLTAQALQADYSMVSYSGYGIISGYTDNDQKLLTHLIPDYYEKVAKSEGRLDGTLDPLTLSWDFSAFTPELIVVNLGTNDDSYTKDFADLQADYAEQYTEFLKMVRKNNPEAQILCTLGIMGDRLFPFVEQAVVRYMQETGDTRIATMKFDVQLEEDGYAADFHPSQVTHKKAAHKLTAYIRELMGWN
;
A
#
# COMPACT_ATOMS: atom_id res chain seq x y z
N MET A 1 35.59 23.56 -9.51
CA MET A 1 34.46 22.82 -8.90
C MET A 1 33.22 23.61 -9.28
N SER A 2 32.59 23.27 -10.40
CA SER A 2 31.28 23.86 -10.73
C SER A 2 30.30 23.37 -9.66
N GLU A 3 29.52 24.28 -9.08
CA GLU A 3 28.49 23.99 -8.09
C GLU A 3 27.34 23.20 -8.75
N THR A 4 27.56 21.91 -9.05
CA THR A 4 26.55 21.01 -9.63
C THR A 4 25.80 20.22 -8.57
N THR A 5 26.25 20.25 -7.31
CA THR A 5 25.61 19.57 -6.20
C THR A 5 24.42 20.39 -5.71
N GLN A 6 23.22 19.84 -5.81
CA GLN A 6 21.98 20.45 -5.35
C GLN A 6 21.32 19.57 -4.29
N VAL A 7 20.67 20.19 -3.31
CA VAL A 7 20.04 19.54 -2.15
C VAL A 7 18.56 19.84 -2.15
N TYR A 8 17.74 18.81 -1.99
CA TYR A 8 16.29 18.89 -2.01
C TYR A 8 15.66 18.17 -0.83
N THR A 9 14.54 18.70 -0.38
CA THR A 9 13.57 17.97 0.42
C THR A 9 12.51 17.36 -0.49
N ALA A 10 11.93 16.23 -0.10
CA ALA A 10 10.95 15.50 -0.88
C ALA A 10 9.57 16.18 -0.87
N THR A 11 9.44 17.34 -1.50
CA THR A 11 8.17 18.06 -1.66
C THR A 11 7.62 17.88 -3.07
N LYS A 12 6.31 18.08 -3.25
CA LYS A 12 5.60 17.93 -4.53
C LYS A 12 6.14 18.77 -5.70
N GLU A 13 6.95 19.80 -5.41
CA GLU A 13 7.64 20.59 -6.42
C GLU A 13 8.75 19.81 -7.12
N TYR A 14 9.45 18.94 -6.38
CA TYR A 14 10.66 18.26 -6.82
C TYR A 14 10.48 16.78 -7.08
N VAL A 15 9.49 16.15 -6.42
CA VAL A 15 9.25 14.71 -6.52
C VAL A 15 7.77 14.41 -6.73
N LYS A 16 7.50 13.34 -7.47
CA LYS A 16 6.16 12.75 -7.55
C LYS A 16 5.93 11.95 -6.27
N ILE A 17 4.95 12.34 -5.47
CA ILE A 17 4.58 11.64 -4.24
C ILE A 17 3.71 10.42 -4.60
N ILE A 18 3.98 9.28 -3.96
CA ILE A 18 3.25 8.02 -4.13
C ILE A 18 2.56 7.67 -2.82
N GLY A 19 1.24 7.41 -2.88
CA GLY A 19 0.42 7.07 -1.72
C GLY A 19 0.27 8.20 -0.69
N ARG A 20 -0.24 7.83 0.50
CA ARG A 20 -0.47 8.78 1.59
C ARG A 20 0.82 9.07 2.34
N THR A 21 1.15 10.35 2.44
CA THR A 21 2.39 10.82 3.07
C THR A 21 2.13 12.08 3.90
N HIS A 22 3.05 12.41 4.80
CA HIS A 22 2.96 13.63 5.59
C HIS A 22 4.34 14.25 5.80
N TYR A 23 4.49 15.54 5.48
CA TYR A 23 5.73 16.25 5.74
C TYR A 23 5.78 16.75 7.18
N TYR A 24 6.80 16.33 7.95
CA TYR A 24 6.94 16.68 9.36
C TYR A 24 8.40 16.64 9.79
N ASN A 25 8.85 17.66 10.54
CA ASN A 25 10.23 17.81 11.04
C ASN A 25 11.29 17.47 9.99
N ASP A 26 11.26 18.22 8.88
CA ASP A 26 12.23 18.18 7.78
C ASP A 26 12.33 16.84 7.04
N ALA A 27 11.29 16.01 7.08
CA ALA A 27 11.21 14.79 6.29
C ALA A 27 9.80 14.58 5.71
N LEU A 28 9.74 13.98 4.53
CA LEU A 28 8.49 13.40 4.00
C LEU A 28 8.32 12.01 4.59
N TRP A 29 7.33 11.82 5.46
CA TRP A 29 7.07 10.54 6.09
C TRP A 29 6.17 9.64 5.27
N LEU A 30 6.60 8.39 5.18
CA LEU A 30 5.99 7.25 4.53
C LEU A 30 5.52 6.28 5.62
N ALA A 31 4.24 5.94 5.60
CA ALA A 31 3.66 5.01 6.57
C ALA A 31 3.09 3.78 5.88
N LEU A 32 2.09 3.96 5.01
CA LEU A 32 1.40 2.86 4.33
C LEU A 32 2.32 2.10 3.36
N SER A 33 2.02 0.82 3.16
CA SER A 33 2.71 -0.01 2.17
C SER A 33 2.70 0.67 0.80
N GLY A 34 3.84 0.66 0.11
CA GLY A 34 3.95 1.18 -1.24
C GLY A 34 4.02 2.70 -1.33
N SER A 35 3.91 3.43 -0.21
CA SER A 35 4.13 4.88 -0.18
C SER A 35 5.59 5.23 -0.49
N GLY A 36 5.82 6.37 -1.12
CA GLY A 36 7.13 6.67 -1.67
C GLY A 36 7.22 7.96 -2.47
N VAL A 37 8.30 8.10 -3.22
CA VAL A 37 8.51 9.18 -4.17
C VAL A 37 9.20 8.70 -5.44
N GLU A 38 9.01 9.43 -6.53
CA GLU A 38 9.72 9.21 -7.79
C GLU A 38 10.16 10.53 -8.42
N PHE A 39 11.42 10.59 -8.84
CA PHE A 39 11.99 11.78 -9.48
C PHE A 39 13.01 11.38 -10.54
N SER A 40 13.34 12.33 -11.41
CA SER A 40 14.38 12.15 -12.42
C SER A 40 15.34 13.34 -12.45
N PHE A 41 16.55 13.09 -12.93
CA PHE A 41 17.58 14.12 -13.12
C PHE A 41 18.48 13.74 -14.30
N PHE A 42 19.21 14.73 -14.81
CA PHE A 42 20.31 14.52 -15.75
C PHE A 42 21.61 14.92 -15.06
N GLY A 43 22.45 13.95 -14.72
CA GLY A 43 23.61 14.20 -13.86
C GLY A 43 24.45 12.95 -13.61
N THR A 44 25.42 13.05 -12.71
CA THR A 44 26.41 11.99 -12.47
C THR A 44 26.18 11.23 -11.17
N LYS A 45 25.44 11.80 -10.21
CA LYS A 45 25.33 11.23 -8.87
C LYS A 45 23.99 11.53 -8.20
N ALA A 46 23.51 10.59 -7.40
CA ALA A 46 22.41 10.79 -6.48
C ALA A 46 22.69 10.14 -5.12
N HIS A 47 22.43 10.89 -4.05
CA HIS A 47 22.38 10.40 -2.69
C HIS A 47 21.01 10.65 -2.08
N VAL A 48 20.60 9.76 -1.20
CA VAL A 48 19.35 9.89 -0.44
C VAL A 48 19.62 9.59 1.02
N THR A 49 19.09 10.43 1.91
CA THR A 49 19.09 10.20 3.36
C THR A 49 17.69 9.81 3.81
N ILE A 50 17.61 8.61 4.36
CA ILE A 50 16.41 8.01 4.93
C ILE A 50 16.46 8.15 6.45
N LYS A 51 15.31 8.48 7.05
CA LYS A 51 15.14 8.71 8.48
C LYS A 51 14.23 7.64 9.07
N GLY A 52 14.76 6.81 9.97
CA GLY A 52 13.96 5.85 10.72
C GLY A 52 13.10 6.55 11.78
N ASP A 53 11.94 6.00 12.09
CA ASP A 53 11.20 6.42 13.28
C ASP A 53 11.81 5.82 14.57
N GLN A 54 11.09 5.89 15.70
CA GLN A 54 11.60 5.35 16.96
C GLN A 54 11.77 3.83 16.96
N ILE A 55 11.10 3.09 16.06
CA ILE A 55 11.22 1.63 15.93
C ILE A 55 12.56 1.25 15.30
N ALA A 56 13.16 2.13 14.50
CA ALA A 56 14.48 1.92 13.90
C ALA A 56 15.63 1.74 14.92
N GLN A 57 15.39 2.00 16.22
CA GLN A 57 16.36 1.73 17.28
C GLN A 57 16.16 0.36 17.96
N GLY A 58 15.14 -0.39 17.55
CA GLY A 58 14.83 -1.73 18.03
C GLY A 58 15.41 -2.83 17.14
N GLU A 59 14.94 -4.06 17.33
CA GLU A 59 15.42 -5.25 16.60
C GLU A 59 14.38 -5.84 15.64
N THR A 60 13.08 -5.60 15.88
CA THR A 60 11.97 -6.16 15.11
C THR A 60 11.07 -5.05 14.59
N ASN A 61 10.18 -5.37 13.64
CA ASN A 61 9.17 -4.45 13.11
C ASN A 61 9.74 -3.21 12.38
N LEU A 62 11.02 -3.25 12.02
CA LEU A 62 11.73 -2.21 11.30
C LEU A 62 11.06 -1.92 9.95
N ALA A 63 11.08 -0.67 9.52
CA ALA A 63 10.57 -0.30 8.20
C ALA A 63 11.50 -0.88 7.12
N ARG A 64 10.94 -1.59 6.15
CA ARG A 64 11.70 -2.07 4.97
C ARG A 64 11.47 -1.12 3.80
N ILE A 65 12.53 -0.77 3.08
CA ILE A 65 12.45 0.09 1.90
C ILE A 65 13.12 -0.56 0.69
N ALA A 66 12.71 -0.11 -0.49
CA ALA A 66 13.45 -0.30 -1.73
C ALA A 66 13.80 1.05 -2.36
N ILE A 67 14.98 1.12 -2.99
CA ILE A 67 15.33 2.20 -3.92
C ILE A 67 15.63 1.58 -5.28
N GLU A 68 14.94 2.07 -6.30
CA GLU A 68 15.11 1.66 -7.69
C GLU A 68 15.74 2.80 -8.49
N VAL A 69 16.73 2.46 -9.31
CA VAL A 69 17.39 3.38 -10.24
C VAL A 69 17.23 2.84 -11.65
N ASN A 70 16.59 3.62 -12.53
CA ASN A 70 16.23 3.22 -13.89
C ASN A 70 15.48 1.87 -13.93
N GLY A 71 14.56 1.67 -12.98
CA GLY A 71 13.74 0.46 -12.85
C GLY A 71 14.48 -0.76 -12.26
N LYS A 72 15.74 -0.61 -11.84
CA LYS A 72 16.50 -1.67 -11.15
C LYS A 72 16.58 -1.38 -9.66
N ARG A 73 16.14 -2.31 -8.82
CA ARG A 73 16.32 -2.24 -7.37
C ARG A 73 17.82 -2.28 -7.01
N VAL A 74 18.30 -1.22 -6.37
CA VAL A 74 19.69 -1.06 -5.91
C VAL A 74 19.82 -1.05 -4.39
N VAL A 75 18.74 -0.76 -3.67
CA VAL A 75 18.61 -0.90 -2.21
C VAL A 75 17.37 -1.73 -1.91
N ASP A 76 17.49 -2.66 -0.97
CA ASP A 76 16.41 -3.47 -0.41
C ASP A 76 16.81 -3.83 1.04
N GLU A 77 16.40 -2.99 2.00
CA GLU A 77 16.91 -3.07 3.37
C GLU A 77 15.86 -2.68 4.41
N GLN A 78 15.99 -3.24 5.61
CA GLN A 78 15.33 -2.73 6.82
C GLN A 78 16.13 -1.56 7.40
N ILE A 79 15.42 -0.51 7.80
CA ILE A 79 16.00 0.67 8.43
C ILE A 79 16.13 0.43 9.93
N ASP A 80 17.35 0.11 10.35
CA ASP A 80 17.78 -0.24 11.72
C ASP A 80 18.56 0.90 12.41
N GLN A 81 18.52 2.11 11.83
CA GLN A 81 19.21 3.28 12.34
C GLN A 81 18.33 4.53 12.19
N PRO A 82 18.46 5.53 13.08
CA PRO A 82 17.71 6.79 12.97
C PRO A 82 17.93 7.52 11.65
N LEU A 83 19.13 7.43 11.07
CA LEU A 83 19.49 8.02 9.79
C LEU A 83 20.35 7.04 9.00
N ARG A 84 20.05 6.85 7.73
CA ARG A 84 20.85 6.05 6.80
C ARG A 84 20.93 6.74 5.44
N SER A 85 22.14 6.97 4.95
CA SER A 85 22.39 7.63 3.66
C SER A 85 22.92 6.63 2.64
N TYR A 86 22.43 6.74 1.41
CA TYR A 86 22.77 5.85 0.31
C TYR A 86 23.29 6.67 -0.87
N THR A 87 24.42 6.27 -1.46
CA THR A 87 24.78 6.65 -2.83
C THR A 87 24.07 5.70 -3.78
N VAL A 88 22.94 6.12 -4.35
CA VAL A 88 22.07 5.24 -5.15
C VAL A 88 22.47 5.21 -6.62
N PHE A 89 23.15 6.25 -7.09
CA PHE A 89 23.69 6.33 -8.45
C PHE A 89 25.01 7.11 -8.45
N GLU A 90 25.99 6.63 -9.21
CA GLU A 90 27.25 7.33 -9.47
C GLU A 90 27.81 6.90 -10.84
N SER A 91 28.30 7.85 -11.63
CA SER A 91 28.86 7.62 -12.96
C SER A 91 29.86 8.70 -13.37
N GLU A 92 30.75 8.40 -14.33
CA GLU A 92 31.77 9.34 -14.83
C GLU A 92 31.21 10.41 -15.78
N THR A 93 30.02 10.19 -16.35
CA THR A 93 29.40 11.05 -17.37
C THR A 93 27.94 11.27 -17.02
N GLU A 94 27.39 12.43 -17.37
CA GLU A 94 25.99 12.74 -17.08
C GLU A 94 25.05 11.79 -17.82
N GLN A 95 24.05 11.27 -17.10
CA GLN A 95 23.04 10.37 -17.63
C GLN A 95 21.65 10.82 -17.21
N GLN A 96 20.64 10.47 -18.02
CA GLN A 96 19.26 10.56 -17.58
C GLN A 96 18.98 9.43 -16.60
N VAL A 97 18.58 9.79 -15.39
CA VAL A 97 18.33 8.85 -14.29
C VAL A 97 16.95 9.09 -13.71
N THR A 98 16.23 8.00 -13.43
CA THR A 98 15.01 7.98 -12.63
C THR A 98 15.27 7.23 -11.34
N VAL A 99 14.89 7.81 -10.20
CA VAL A 99 14.99 7.22 -8.88
C VAL A 99 13.59 7.09 -8.29
N LYS A 100 13.26 5.89 -7.80
CA LYS A 100 12.02 5.61 -7.07
C LYS A 100 12.38 5.06 -5.70
N ILE A 101 11.79 5.63 -4.65
CA ILE A 101 11.96 5.20 -3.25
C ILE A 101 10.60 4.72 -2.78
N ILE A 102 10.51 3.50 -2.26
CA ILE A 102 9.25 2.88 -1.84
C ILE A 102 9.43 2.26 -0.45
N LYS A 103 8.48 2.48 0.44
CA LYS A 103 8.35 1.70 1.67
C LYS A 103 7.69 0.36 1.34
N LEU A 104 8.41 -0.74 1.58
CA LEU A 104 7.94 -2.09 1.28
C LEU A 104 7.00 -2.64 2.36
N SER A 105 7.34 -2.40 3.63
CA SER A 105 6.57 -2.91 4.77
C SER A 105 5.33 -2.07 5.08
N GLU A 106 4.39 -2.65 5.82
CA GLU A 106 3.14 -2.02 6.22
C GLU A 106 3.26 -0.97 7.34
N ALA A 107 2.23 -0.15 7.46
CA ALA A 107 2.18 0.94 8.43
C ALA A 107 2.01 0.46 9.88
N ALA A 108 1.37 -0.70 10.11
CA ALA A 108 1.04 -1.14 11.46
C ALA A 108 2.29 -1.17 12.37
N MET A 109 3.43 -1.54 11.80
CA MET A 109 4.68 -1.78 12.52
C MET A 109 5.53 -0.52 12.71
N SER A 110 5.77 0.24 11.64
CA SER A 110 6.70 1.37 11.65
C SER A 110 6.48 2.31 10.47
N THR A 111 7.10 3.48 10.58
CA THR A 111 7.15 4.55 9.59
C THR A 111 8.60 4.89 9.23
N VAL A 112 8.80 5.54 8.08
CA VAL A 112 10.12 5.98 7.63
C VAL A 112 10.00 7.32 6.90
N GLY A 113 11.00 8.18 7.02
CA GLY A 113 11.04 9.49 6.36
C GLY A 113 12.10 9.56 5.27
N ILE A 114 11.84 10.37 4.25
CA ILE A 114 12.86 10.84 3.30
C ILE A 114 13.27 12.23 3.74
N GLN A 115 14.48 12.37 4.27
CA GLN A 115 14.97 13.64 4.80
C GLN A 115 15.60 14.50 3.71
N GLU A 116 16.45 13.90 2.88
CA GLU A 116 17.29 14.65 1.96
C GLU A 116 17.56 13.87 0.68
N ILE A 117 17.56 14.60 -0.44
CA ILE A 117 17.97 14.13 -1.76
C ILE A 117 19.09 15.07 -2.23
N ILE A 118 20.26 14.52 -2.52
CA ILE A 118 21.40 15.28 -3.06
C ILE A 118 21.71 14.74 -4.45
N VAL A 119 21.77 15.61 -5.45
CA VAL A 119 22.18 15.22 -6.81
C VAL A 119 23.32 16.08 -7.32
N ASP A 120 24.21 15.47 -8.09
CA ASP A 120 25.17 16.20 -8.93
C ASP A 120 24.55 16.35 -10.33
N ALA A 121 23.76 17.40 -10.50
CA ALA A 121 22.97 17.69 -11.70
C ALA A 121 22.79 19.20 -11.85
N ALA A 122 23.21 19.79 -12.97
CA ALA A 122 23.12 21.25 -13.18
C ALA A 122 21.66 21.76 -13.22
N GLU A 123 20.74 20.96 -13.77
CA GLU A 123 19.31 21.31 -13.87
C GLU A 123 18.49 20.81 -12.66
N GLY A 124 19.12 20.13 -11.71
CA GLY A 124 18.44 19.64 -10.51
C GLY A 124 17.60 18.38 -10.75
N ILE A 125 16.59 18.20 -9.90
CA ILE A 125 15.61 17.11 -10.01
C ILE A 125 14.25 17.62 -10.46
N ARG A 126 13.49 16.73 -11.10
CA ARG A 126 12.09 16.97 -11.47
C ARG A 126 11.22 15.79 -11.06
N PRO A 127 9.94 16.02 -10.70
CA PRO A 127 9.01 14.93 -10.42
C PRO A 127 8.85 14.03 -11.65
N ALA A 128 8.71 12.72 -11.44
CA ALA A 128 8.34 11.83 -12.53
C ALA A 128 6.96 12.18 -13.08
N SER A 129 6.71 11.87 -14.36
CA SER A 129 5.42 12.12 -14.97
C SER A 129 4.32 11.29 -14.28
N PRO A 130 3.10 11.84 -14.12
CA PRO A 130 1.97 11.06 -13.67
C PRO A 130 1.68 9.94 -14.67
N ASN A 131 1.20 8.83 -14.15
CA ASN A 131 0.71 7.73 -14.97
C ASN A 131 -0.64 8.07 -15.60
N VAL A 132 -1.09 7.22 -16.53
CA VAL A 132 -2.33 7.47 -17.28
C VAL A 132 -3.56 7.34 -16.39
N HIS A 133 -3.50 6.43 -15.42
CA HIS A 133 -4.62 6.07 -14.56
C HIS A 133 -4.31 6.23 -13.08
N THR A 134 -5.34 6.31 -12.23
CA THR A 134 -5.18 6.33 -10.76
C THR A 134 -6.05 5.27 -10.06
N ILE A 135 -5.44 4.49 -9.14
CA ILE A 135 -6.13 3.44 -8.38
C ILE A 135 -5.83 3.58 -6.88
N GLU A 136 -6.82 3.50 -5.99
CA GLU A 136 -6.58 3.23 -4.56
C GLU A 136 -6.95 1.78 -4.21
N PHE A 137 -6.05 1.07 -3.54
CA PHE A 137 -6.32 -0.26 -3.01
C PHE A 137 -6.57 -0.17 -1.52
N ILE A 138 -7.67 -0.76 -1.06
CA ILE A 138 -8.02 -0.88 0.35
C ILE A 138 -8.03 -2.37 0.68
N GLY A 139 -7.27 -2.82 1.67
CA GLY A 139 -7.22 -4.25 1.98
C GLY A 139 -6.52 -4.62 3.27
N ASP A 140 -6.15 -5.89 3.37
CA ASP A 140 -5.51 -6.50 4.52
C ASP A 140 -4.06 -6.93 4.20
N SER A 141 -3.54 -7.95 4.88
CA SER A 141 -2.21 -8.53 4.70
C SER A 141 -1.91 -8.95 3.26
N ILE A 142 -2.94 -9.37 2.51
CA ILE A 142 -2.81 -9.76 1.11
C ILE A 142 -2.44 -8.55 0.24
N THR A 143 -2.98 -7.37 0.55
CA THR A 143 -2.63 -6.13 -0.14
C THR A 143 -1.25 -5.61 0.31
N CYS A 144 -0.85 -5.85 1.56
CA CYS A 144 0.47 -5.50 2.07
C CYS A 144 1.62 -6.32 1.44
N GLY A 145 1.34 -7.52 0.91
CA GLY A 145 2.37 -8.46 0.46
C GLY A 145 3.04 -9.17 1.63
N TYR A 146 2.26 -9.47 2.67
CA TYR A 146 2.72 -10.12 3.90
C TYR A 146 3.55 -11.38 3.59
N GLY A 147 4.78 -11.41 4.09
CA GLY A 147 5.64 -12.60 4.07
C GLY A 147 6.04 -13.10 2.68
N VAL A 148 5.71 -12.38 1.60
CA VAL A 148 5.82 -12.84 0.20
C VAL A 148 7.25 -13.22 -0.25
N ASP A 149 8.26 -12.80 0.50
CA ASP A 149 9.67 -13.16 0.29
C ASP A 149 10.12 -14.41 1.06
N ASP A 150 9.24 -15.03 1.84
CA ASP A 150 9.50 -16.24 2.61
C ASP A 150 8.54 -17.36 2.19
N GLU A 151 9.02 -18.27 1.34
CA GLU A 151 8.25 -19.40 0.81
C GLU A 151 8.07 -20.56 1.82
N VAL A 152 8.33 -20.33 3.11
CA VAL A 152 8.11 -21.31 4.17
C VAL A 152 6.87 -20.95 4.97
N ALA A 153 5.76 -21.65 4.70
CA ALA A 153 4.43 -21.38 5.27
C ALA A 153 4.33 -21.33 6.80
N LEU A 154 5.26 -22.01 7.49
CA LEU A 154 5.29 -22.10 8.96
C LEU A 154 6.14 -21.02 9.62
N HIS A 155 6.87 -20.21 8.84
CA HIS A 155 7.57 -19.07 9.40
C HIS A 155 6.56 -17.97 9.78
N PRO A 156 6.81 -17.26 10.89
CA PRO A 156 5.94 -16.17 11.32
C PRO A 156 6.19 -14.92 10.49
N PHE A 157 5.30 -13.93 10.62
CA PHE A 157 5.53 -12.58 10.12
C PHE A 157 6.93 -12.01 10.39
N SER A 158 7.48 -11.33 9.38
CA SER A 158 8.57 -10.37 9.55
C SER A 158 8.41 -9.23 8.55
N THR A 159 8.64 -7.99 8.98
CA THR A 159 8.70 -6.85 8.05
C THR A 159 9.87 -6.97 7.06
N GLY A 160 10.85 -7.84 7.34
CA GLY A 160 11.95 -8.16 6.43
C GLY A 160 11.56 -9.09 5.29
N THR A 161 10.41 -9.78 5.39
CA THR A 161 9.91 -10.71 4.35
C THR A 161 8.63 -10.21 3.68
N GLU A 162 8.06 -9.11 4.16
CA GLU A 162 6.97 -8.39 3.51
C GLU A 162 7.49 -7.51 2.36
N ASP A 163 6.85 -7.61 1.19
CA ASP A 163 7.18 -6.80 0.01
C ASP A 163 5.91 -6.48 -0.81
N VAL A 164 5.35 -5.30 -0.57
CA VAL A 164 4.19 -4.78 -1.31
C VAL A 164 4.37 -4.77 -2.84
N THR A 165 5.59 -4.66 -3.35
CA THR A 165 5.83 -4.60 -4.80
C THR A 165 5.63 -5.94 -5.50
N LYS A 166 5.53 -7.03 -4.73
CA LYS A 166 5.20 -8.37 -5.21
C LYS A 166 3.74 -8.73 -4.96
N ALA A 167 2.99 -7.86 -4.27
CA ALA A 167 1.56 -8.05 -4.02
C ALA A 167 0.73 -7.80 -5.28
N TYR A 168 -0.43 -8.45 -5.36
CA TYR A 168 -1.33 -8.36 -6.52
C TYR A 168 -1.73 -6.92 -6.87
N ALA A 169 -1.89 -6.07 -5.85
CA ALA A 169 -2.28 -4.69 -5.98
C ALA A 169 -1.23 -3.87 -6.75
N TYR A 170 0.04 -3.95 -6.32
CA TYR A 170 1.14 -3.27 -7.00
C TYR A 170 1.32 -3.79 -8.42
N LEU A 171 1.33 -5.13 -8.59
CA LEU A 171 1.47 -5.76 -9.90
C LEU A 171 0.36 -5.34 -10.87
N THR A 172 -0.88 -5.20 -10.38
CA THR A 172 -2.01 -4.71 -11.18
C THR A 172 -1.82 -3.25 -11.58
N ALA A 173 -1.43 -2.38 -10.65
CA ALA A 173 -1.16 -0.97 -10.96
C ALA A 173 -0.05 -0.82 -12.02
N GLN A 174 1.03 -1.61 -11.92
CA GLN A 174 2.09 -1.61 -12.94
C GLN A 174 1.57 -2.09 -14.31
N ALA A 175 0.78 -3.16 -14.35
CA ALA A 175 0.24 -3.71 -15.60
C ALA A 175 -0.75 -2.76 -16.31
N LEU A 176 -1.39 -1.87 -15.54
CA LEU A 176 -2.31 -0.85 -16.03
C LEU A 176 -1.65 0.51 -16.24
N GLN A 177 -0.36 0.66 -15.95
CA GLN A 177 0.33 1.95 -15.95
C GLN A 177 -0.46 3.00 -15.15
N ALA A 178 -0.81 2.63 -13.92
CA ALA A 178 -1.59 3.43 -13.00
C ALA A 178 -0.74 3.91 -11.82
N ASP A 179 -0.92 5.17 -11.43
CA ASP A 179 -0.51 5.66 -10.12
C ASP A 179 -1.41 5.06 -9.06
N TYR A 180 -0.83 4.77 -7.90
CA TYR A 180 -1.54 4.05 -6.86
C TYR A 180 -1.42 4.71 -5.48
N SER A 181 -2.42 4.43 -4.66
CA SER A 181 -2.42 4.57 -3.21
C SER A 181 -2.83 3.23 -2.61
N MET A 182 -2.34 2.91 -1.41
CA MET A 182 -2.73 1.70 -0.69
C MET A 182 -3.05 2.04 0.75
N VAL A 183 -4.19 1.55 1.24
CA VAL A 183 -4.62 1.60 2.63
C VAL A 183 -4.85 0.16 3.09
N SER A 184 -3.81 -0.44 3.63
CA SER A 184 -3.85 -1.84 4.06
C SER A 184 -3.07 -2.10 5.33
N TYR A 185 -3.59 -3.04 6.12
CA TYR A 185 -3.02 -3.45 7.40
C TYR A 185 -3.29 -4.93 7.64
N SER A 186 -2.26 -5.67 8.03
CA SER A 186 -2.37 -7.11 8.22
C SER A 186 -3.26 -7.47 9.40
N GLY A 187 -4.18 -8.41 9.19
CA GLY A 187 -5.13 -8.84 10.21
C GLY A 187 -6.34 -7.93 10.41
N TYR A 188 -6.52 -6.87 9.60
CA TYR A 188 -7.63 -5.91 9.77
C TYR A 188 -8.83 -6.30 8.89
N GLY A 189 -10.04 -6.05 9.40
CA GLY A 189 -11.29 -6.34 8.71
C GLY A 189 -12.25 -5.15 8.70
N ILE A 190 -13.51 -5.42 8.42
CA ILE A 190 -14.61 -4.45 8.43
C ILE A 190 -15.29 -4.40 9.80
N ILE A 191 -15.64 -5.58 10.33
CA ILE A 191 -16.30 -5.74 11.64
C ILE A 191 -15.37 -6.36 12.68
N SER A 192 -14.39 -7.15 12.27
CA SER A 192 -13.41 -7.75 13.17
C SER A 192 -12.05 -7.85 12.50
N GLY A 193 -10.99 -7.57 13.25
CA GLY A 193 -9.70 -8.14 12.91
C GLY A 193 -9.67 -9.66 13.05
N TYR A 194 -8.57 -10.27 12.62
CA TYR A 194 -8.34 -11.70 12.73
C TYR A 194 -8.45 -12.15 14.19
N THR A 195 -9.15 -13.27 14.41
CA THR A 195 -9.36 -13.84 15.74
C THR A 195 -9.37 -15.37 15.68
N ASP A 196 -8.77 -16.01 16.68
CA ASP A 196 -8.71 -17.45 16.85
C ASP A 196 -9.54 -17.96 18.04
N ASN A 197 -10.23 -17.04 18.74
CA ASN A 197 -10.92 -17.30 20.01
C ASN A 197 -12.40 -16.90 20.01
N ASP A 198 -12.97 -16.69 18.83
CA ASP A 198 -14.38 -16.34 18.60
C ASP A 198 -14.80 -14.98 19.17
N GLN A 199 -13.87 -14.17 19.69
CA GLN A 199 -14.13 -12.80 20.12
C GLN A 199 -13.85 -11.80 19.00
N LYS A 200 -14.77 -10.85 18.82
CA LYS A 200 -14.65 -9.74 17.87
C LYS A 200 -13.47 -8.84 18.26
N LEU A 201 -12.52 -8.63 17.34
CA LEU A 201 -11.36 -7.78 17.56
C LEU A 201 -11.60 -6.38 16.98
N LEU A 202 -12.07 -5.46 17.83
CA LEU A 202 -12.50 -4.12 17.44
C LEU A 202 -11.36 -3.11 17.24
N THR A 203 -10.12 -3.46 17.57
CA THR A 203 -8.95 -2.57 17.41
C THR A 203 -8.29 -2.66 16.04
N HIS A 204 -8.82 -3.51 15.15
CA HIS A 204 -8.23 -3.87 13.86
C HIS A 204 -9.26 -3.70 12.74
N LEU A 205 -9.88 -2.51 12.67
CA LEU A 205 -10.94 -2.21 11.72
C LEU A 205 -10.46 -1.15 10.72
N ILE A 206 -10.46 -1.49 9.43
CA ILE A 206 -10.11 -0.53 8.36
C ILE A 206 -10.99 0.73 8.37
N PRO A 207 -12.33 0.64 8.59
CA PRO A 207 -13.19 1.82 8.61
C PRO A 207 -12.72 2.92 9.59
N ASP A 208 -12.13 2.56 10.73
CA ASP A 208 -11.66 3.52 11.73
C ASP A 208 -10.45 4.35 11.26
N TYR A 209 -9.72 3.85 10.26
CA TYR A 209 -8.44 4.39 9.82
C TYR A 209 -8.46 4.92 8.38
N TYR A 210 -9.53 4.65 7.61
CA TYR A 210 -9.61 5.02 6.21
C TYR A 210 -9.55 6.54 5.95
N GLU A 211 -10.05 7.38 6.86
CA GLU A 211 -9.98 8.84 6.72
C GLU A 211 -8.67 9.44 7.31
N LYS A 212 -7.72 8.60 7.73
CA LYS A 212 -6.46 9.02 8.38
C LYS A 212 -5.26 8.88 7.45
N VAL A 213 -4.15 9.53 7.81
CA VAL A 213 -2.88 9.35 7.10
C VAL A 213 -2.40 7.90 7.22
N ALA A 214 -2.34 7.35 8.44
CA ALA A 214 -2.08 5.93 8.70
C ALA A 214 -2.36 5.55 10.17
N LYS A 215 -2.53 4.26 10.46
CA LYS A 215 -2.39 3.65 11.79
C LYS A 215 -1.00 3.02 11.91
N SER A 216 -0.26 3.32 12.97
CA SER A 216 1.09 2.78 13.17
C SER A 216 1.42 2.67 14.66
N GLU A 217 2.26 1.70 15.05
CA GLU A 217 2.97 1.71 16.34
C GLU A 217 4.17 2.68 16.31
N GLY A 218 4.81 2.81 15.15
CA GLY A 218 5.71 3.90 14.79
C GLY A 218 5.07 5.30 14.91
N ARG A 219 5.88 6.32 15.15
CA ARG A 219 5.50 7.73 15.25
C ARG A 219 6.39 8.55 14.31
N LEU A 220 5.81 9.50 13.58
CA LEU A 220 6.60 10.35 12.69
C LEU A 220 7.59 11.14 13.54
N ASP A 221 8.87 11.01 13.21
CA ASP A 221 10.00 11.56 13.97
C ASP A 221 9.97 11.17 15.47
N GLY A 222 9.43 9.99 15.80
CA GLY A 222 9.28 9.50 17.16
C GLY A 222 8.27 10.26 18.02
N THR A 223 7.50 11.21 17.47
CA THR A 223 6.69 12.14 18.27
C THR A 223 5.25 12.29 17.80
N LEU A 224 4.99 12.37 16.49
CA LEU A 224 3.66 12.61 15.96
C LEU A 224 2.97 11.29 15.58
N ASP A 225 1.79 11.05 16.15
CA ASP A 225 0.97 9.88 15.80
C ASP A 225 0.26 10.10 14.47
N PRO A 226 0.57 9.34 13.40
CA PRO A 226 -0.08 9.52 12.10
C PRO A 226 -1.60 9.27 12.15
N LEU A 227 -2.10 8.57 13.17
CA LEU A 227 -3.52 8.32 13.36
C LEU A 227 -4.30 9.60 13.71
N THR A 228 -3.62 10.60 14.28
CA THR A 228 -4.23 11.89 14.63
C THR A 228 -4.42 12.80 13.42
N LEU A 229 -3.79 12.47 12.29
CA LEU A 229 -3.81 13.25 11.07
C LEU A 229 -4.92 12.75 10.15
N SER A 230 -5.77 13.67 9.68
CA SER A 230 -6.76 13.36 8.65
C SER A 230 -6.10 13.38 7.28
N TRP A 231 -6.48 12.45 6.40
CA TRP A 231 -6.02 12.44 5.03
C TRP A 231 -6.75 13.49 4.19
N ASP A 232 -5.99 14.23 3.38
CA ASP A 232 -6.56 15.11 2.36
C ASP A 232 -6.83 14.32 1.08
N PHE A 233 -8.09 13.92 0.88
CA PHE A 233 -8.51 13.17 -0.30
C PHE A 233 -8.36 13.94 -1.63
N SER A 234 -8.11 15.26 -1.60
CA SER A 234 -7.75 16.00 -2.81
C SER A 234 -6.30 15.80 -3.26
N ALA A 235 -5.44 15.28 -2.39
CA ALA A 235 -4.03 15.00 -2.70
C ALA A 235 -3.85 13.80 -3.64
N PHE A 236 -4.82 12.88 -3.68
CA PHE A 236 -4.86 11.75 -4.60
C PHE A 236 -6.32 11.39 -4.91
N THR A 237 -6.76 11.62 -6.14
CA THR A 237 -8.13 11.32 -6.59
C THR A 237 -8.14 10.08 -7.48
N PRO A 238 -8.50 8.90 -6.95
CA PRO A 238 -8.54 7.66 -7.73
C PRO A 238 -9.69 7.66 -8.74
N GLU A 239 -9.43 7.17 -9.96
CA GLU A 239 -10.48 6.78 -10.90
C GLU A 239 -11.14 5.47 -10.50
N LEU A 240 -10.37 4.56 -9.87
CA LEU A 240 -10.83 3.26 -9.39
C LEU A 240 -10.39 3.04 -7.94
N ILE A 241 -11.28 2.49 -7.12
CA ILE A 241 -10.98 1.99 -5.78
C ILE A 241 -11.24 0.50 -5.74
N VAL A 242 -10.24 -0.29 -5.39
CA VAL A 242 -10.36 -1.73 -5.20
C VAL A 242 -10.39 -2.02 -3.71
N VAL A 243 -11.50 -2.60 -3.23
CA VAL A 243 -11.64 -3.03 -1.83
C VAL A 243 -11.48 -4.55 -1.77
N ASN A 244 -10.48 -5.04 -1.06
CA ASN A 244 -10.23 -6.46 -0.84
C ASN A 244 -10.18 -6.75 0.67
N LEU A 245 -11.36 -6.85 1.27
CA LEU A 245 -11.53 -7.03 2.72
C LEU A 245 -12.60 -8.08 2.99
N GLY A 246 -12.39 -8.87 4.03
CA GLY A 246 -13.29 -9.95 4.44
C GLY A 246 -12.54 -11.17 4.98
N THR A 247 -11.27 -11.36 4.61
CA THR A 247 -10.46 -12.49 5.07
C THR A 247 -10.41 -12.60 6.59
N ASN A 248 -10.20 -11.46 7.26
CA ASN A 248 -10.08 -11.42 8.72
C ASN A 248 -11.45 -11.50 9.40
N ASP A 249 -12.47 -10.87 8.83
CA ASP A 249 -13.86 -10.99 9.28
C ASP A 249 -14.36 -12.44 9.20
N ASP A 250 -13.87 -13.22 8.24
CA ASP A 250 -14.23 -14.63 8.03
C ASP A 250 -13.82 -15.52 9.22
N SER A 251 -12.73 -15.17 9.92
CA SER A 251 -12.27 -15.85 11.14
C SER A 251 -13.25 -15.70 12.31
N TYR A 252 -13.95 -14.57 12.38
CA TYR A 252 -14.97 -14.27 13.39
C TYR A 252 -16.36 -14.77 12.99
N THR A 253 -16.78 -14.45 11.76
CA THR A 253 -18.15 -14.71 11.26
C THR A 253 -18.41 -16.20 11.01
N LYS A 254 -17.42 -16.94 10.52
CA LYS A 254 -17.53 -18.37 10.17
C LYS A 254 -18.79 -18.63 9.35
N ASP A 255 -19.55 -19.68 9.68
CA ASP A 255 -20.83 -20.02 9.04
C ASP A 255 -22.04 -19.44 9.79
N PHE A 256 -21.84 -18.49 10.72
CA PHE A 256 -22.93 -17.89 11.49
C PHE A 256 -23.63 -16.81 10.66
N ALA A 257 -24.78 -17.15 10.09
CA ALA A 257 -25.56 -16.27 9.19
C ALA A 257 -25.81 -14.86 9.76
N ASP A 258 -26.11 -14.74 11.07
CA ASP A 258 -26.33 -13.43 11.70
C ASP A 258 -25.06 -12.56 11.70
N LEU A 259 -23.88 -13.16 11.89
CA LEU A 259 -22.60 -12.43 11.86
C LEU A 259 -22.18 -12.08 10.42
N GLN A 260 -22.46 -12.97 9.47
CA GLN A 260 -22.22 -12.70 8.05
C GLN A 260 -23.15 -11.58 7.53
N ALA A 261 -24.39 -11.52 8.02
CA ALA A 261 -25.31 -10.42 7.75
C ALA A 261 -24.86 -9.09 8.38
N ASP A 262 -24.34 -9.11 9.63
CA ASP A 262 -23.71 -7.94 10.27
C ASP A 262 -22.52 -7.44 9.42
N TYR A 263 -21.67 -8.36 8.94
CA TYR A 263 -20.58 -8.01 8.03
C TYR A 263 -21.08 -7.30 6.76
N ALA A 264 -22.10 -7.82 6.08
CA ALA A 264 -22.66 -7.18 4.89
C ALA A 264 -23.22 -5.77 5.18
N GLU A 265 -23.87 -5.59 6.34
CA GLU A 265 -24.39 -4.29 6.76
C GLU A 265 -23.28 -3.28 7.04
N GLN A 266 -22.26 -3.64 7.82
CA GLN A 266 -21.15 -2.73 8.11
C GLN A 266 -20.27 -2.47 6.88
N TYR A 267 -20.14 -3.44 5.98
CA TYR A 267 -19.48 -3.22 4.69
C TYR A 267 -20.23 -2.19 3.85
N THR A 268 -21.57 -2.22 3.87
CA THR A 268 -22.41 -1.20 3.21
C THR A 268 -22.12 0.20 3.74
N GLU A 269 -22.00 0.37 5.06
CA GLU A 269 -21.63 1.66 5.67
C GLU A 269 -20.21 2.10 5.30
N PHE A 270 -19.27 1.15 5.24
CA PHE A 270 -17.92 1.43 4.78
C PHE A 270 -17.90 1.91 3.31
N LEU A 271 -18.70 1.31 2.43
CA LEU A 271 -18.83 1.76 1.04
C LEU A 271 -19.37 3.19 0.92
N LYS A 272 -20.31 3.58 1.80
CA LYS A 272 -20.77 4.98 1.88
C LYS A 272 -19.65 5.92 2.31
N MET A 273 -18.81 5.50 3.27
CA MET A 273 -17.63 6.28 3.68
C MET A 273 -16.61 6.42 2.53
N VAL A 274 -16.33 5.35 1.80
CA VAL A 274 -15.45 5.37 0.62
C VAL A 274 -16.00 6.31 -0.45
N ARG A 275 -17.29 6.20 -0.79
CA ARG A 275 -17.95 7.09 -1.77
C ARG A 275 -17.94 8.55 -1.33
N LYS A 276 -18.23 8.84 -0.06
CA LYS A 276 -18.24 10.21 0.49
C LYS A 276 -16.90 10.91 0.24
N ASN A 277 -15.80 10.20 0.43
CA ASN A 277 -14.45 10.75 0.27
C ASN A 277 -13.95 10.69 -1.18
N ASN A 278 -14.57 9.87 -2.04
CA ASN A 278 -14.20 9.71 -3.44
C ASN A 278 -15.46 9.74 -4.33
N PRO A 279 -16.03 10.95 -4.57
CA PRO A 279 -17.34 11.07 -5.19
C PRO A 279 -17.43 10.46 -6.58
N GLU A 280 -16.34 10.48 -7.34
CA GLU A 280 -16.34 10.12 -8.77
C GLU A 280 -15.81 8.72 -9.11
N ALA A 281 -15.10 8.08 -8.17
CA ALA A 281 -14.39 6.83 -8.45
C ALA A 281 -15.34 5.66 -8.80
N GLN A 282 -14.92 4.76 -9.68
CA GLN A 282 -15.51 3.43 -9.72
C GLN A 282 -15.07 2.67 -8.46
N ILE A 283 -15.98 1.95 -7.79
CA ILE A 283 -15.62 1.05 -6.68
C ILE A 283 -15.69 -0.40 -7.17
N LEU A 284 -14.68 -1.20 -6.88
CA LEU A 284 -14.62 -2.62 -7.18
C LEU A 284 -14.38 -3.39 -5.88
N CYS A 285 -15.40 -4.10 -5.42
CA CYS A 285 -15.32 -4.93 -4.22
C CYS A 285 -14.88 -6.35 -4.60
N THR A 286 -13.85 -6.84 -3.95
CA THR A 286 -13.21 -8.12 -4.25
C THR A 286 -12.99 -8.92 -2.99
N LEU A 287 -12.98 -10.25 -3.13
CA LEU A 287 -12.60 -11.18 -2.07
C LEU A 287 -12.31 -12.54 -2.72
N GLY A 288 -11.48 -13.38 -2.09
CA GLY A 288 -11.37 -14.78 -2.48
C GLY A 288 -9.99 -15.41 -2.33
N ILE A 289 -8.92 -14.62 -2.31
CA ILE A 289 -7.54 -15.15 -2.43
C ILE A 289 -7.22 -16.16 -1.31
N MET A 290 -7.55 -15.85 -0.06
CA MET A 290 -7.35 -16.76 1.09
C MET A 290 -8.66 -17.42 1.58
N GLY A 291 -9.67 -17.49 0.71
CA GLY A 291 -11.01 -18.00 1.04
C GLY A 291 -12.11 -17.06 0.57
N ASP A 292 -13.26 -17.63 0.20
CA ASP A 292 -14.34 -16.91 -0.49
C ASP A 292 -15.72 -17.03 0.20
N ARG A 293 -15.79 -17.58 1.41
CA ARG A 293 -17.04 -17.79 2.16
C ARG A 293 -17.85 -16.51 2.33
N LEU A 294 -17.20 -15.37 2.57
CA LEU A 294 -17.88 -14.08 2.70
C LEU A 294 -18.17 -13.37 1.37
N PHE A 295 -17.75 -13.89 0.22
CA PHE A 295 -17.98 -13.19 -1.06
C PHE A 295 -19.47 -12.95 -1.37
N PRO A 296 -20.40 -13.89 -1.12
CA PRO A 296 -21.84 -13.62 -1.28
C PRO A 296 -22.34 -12.44 -0.41
N PHE A 297 -21.70 -12.20 0.73
CA PHE A 297 -22.04 -11.09 1.63
C PHE A 297 -21.40 -9.76 1.19
N VAL A 298 -20.27 -9.81 0.48
CA VAL A 298 -19.76 -8.65 -0.28
C VAL A 298 -20.73 -8.28 -1.39
N GLU A 299 -21.25 -9.25 -2.14
CA GLU A 299 -22.30 -9.01 -3.16
C GLU A 299 -23.57 -8.43 -2.53
N GLN A 300 -24.00 -8.97 -1.39
CA GLN A 300 -25.14 -8.45 -0.63
C GLN A 300 -24.91 -6.99 -0.20
N ALA A 301 -23.72 -6.65 0.30
CA ALA A 301 -23.37 -5.28 0.69
C ALA A 301 -23.43 -4.31 -0.50
N VAL A 302 -22.90 -4.72 -1.66
CA VAL A 302 -22.95 -3.91 -2.90
C VAL A 302 -24.40 -3.72 -3.37
N VAL A 303 -25.23 -4.77 -3.36
CA VAL A 303 -26.66 -4.67 -3.70
C VAL A 303 -27.39 -3.73 -2.74
N ARG A 304 -27.15 -3.87 -1.43
CA ARG A 304 -27.75 -3.01 -0.41
C ARG A 304 -27.33 -1.55 -0.59
N TYR A 305 -26.04 -1.30 -0.81
CA TYR A 305 -25.50 0.02 -1.11
C TYR A 305 -26.20 0.68 -2.31
N MET A 306 -26.33 -0.04 -3.43
CA MET A 306 -27.00 0.46 -4.63
C MET A 306 -28.48 0.77 -4.36
N GLN A 307 -29.17 -0.07 -3.59
CA GLN A 307 -30.59 0.14 -3.24
C GLN A 307 -30.79 1.35 -2.33
N GLU A 308 -29.89 1.58 -1.37
CA GLU A 308 -30.00 2.66 -0.40
C GLU A 308 -29.56 4.02 -0.97
N THR A 309 -28.63 4.05 -1.92
CA THR A 309 -28.02 5.28 -2.42
C THR A 309 -28.39 5.63 -3.87
N GLY A 310 -28.77 4.63 -4.67
CA GLY A 310 -28.95 4.76 -6.12
C GLY A 310 -27.66 4.85 -6.92
N ASP A 311 -26.48 4.81 -6.29
CA ASP A 311 -25.20 4.83 -6.98
C ASP A 311 -24.89 3.45 -7.57
N THR A 312 -24.58 3.41 -8.85
CA THR A 312 -24.28 2.19 -9.63
C THR A 312 -22.83 2.12 -10.09
N ARG A 313 -21.97 3.09 -9.73
CA ARG A 313 -20.52 3.06 -9.97
C ARG A 313 -19.80 2.15 -9.00
N ILE A 314 -20.30 0.93 -8.89
CA ILE A 314 -19.78 -0.11 -8.01
C ILE A 314 -19.95 -1.47 -8.67
N ALA A 315 -18.97 -2.36 -8.51
CA ALA A 315 -18.98 -3.71 -9.04
C ALA A 315 -18.35 -4.69 -8.05
N THR A 316 -18.57 -5.99 -8.28
CA THR A 316 -17.92 -7.07 -7.52
C THR A 316 -17.06 -7.95 -8.43
N MET A 317 -15.98 -8.52 -7.89
CA MET A 317 -15.20 -9.56 -8.57
C MET A 317 -14.66 -10.56 -7.55
N LYS A 318 -14.96 -11.85 -7.75
CA LYS A 318 -14.40 -12.91 -6.92
C LYS A 318 -13.00 -13.31 -7.39
N PHE A 319 -12.02 -13.30 -6.49
CA PHE A 319 -10.73 -13.92 -6.75
C PHE A 319 -10.82 -15.45 -6.74
N ASP A 320 -9.84 -16.10 -7.36
CA ASP A 320 -9.67 -17.54 -7.17
C ASP A 320 -8.99 -17.78 -5.82
N VAL A 321 -9.43 -18.81 -5.12
CA VAL A 321 -8.78 -19.25 -3.87
C VAL A 321 -7.40 -19.78 -4.20
N GLN A 322 -6.41 -19.39 -3.39
CA GLN A 322 -5.04 -19.86 -3.50
C GLN A 322 -4.95 -21.39 -3.45
N LEU A 323 -4.04 -21.95 -4.23
CA LEU A 323 -3.89 -23.39 -4.39
C LEU A 323 -2.59 -23.87 -3.74
N GLU A 324 -2.63 -25.03 -3.11
CA GLU A 324 -1.44 -25.65 -2.50
C GLU A 324 -0.30 -25.86 -3.52
N GLU A 325 -0.64 -26.14 -4.78
CA GLU A 325 0.35 -26.31 -5.86
C GLU A 325 1.14 -25.03 -6.20
N ASP A 326 0.63 -23.85 -5.84
CA ASP A 326 1.32 -22.56 -6.00
C ASP A 326 2.26 -22.26 -4.82
N GLY A 327 2.25 -23.12 -3.79
CA GLY A 327 2.92 -22.88 -2.52
C GLY A 327 2.26 -21.77 -1.69
N TYR A 328 2.80 -21.58 -0.49
CA TYR A 328 2.39 -20.52 0.42
C TYR A 328 3.61 -19.74 0.90
N ALA A 329 3.39 -18.48 1.23
CA ALA A 329 4.31 -17.65 1.97
C ALA A 329 4.09 -17.80 3.49
N ALA A 330 4.90 -17.12 4.30
CA ALA A 330 4.81 -17.10 5.77
C ALA A 330 3.36 -16.98 6.30
N ASP A 331 3.07 -17.71 7.39
CA ASP A 331 1.73 -17.86 7.98
C ASP A 331 0.64 -18.21 6.94
N PHE A 332 0.97 -19.08 5.98
CA PHE A 332 0.09 -19.55 4.90
C PHE A 332 -0.46 -18.46 3.95
N HIS A 333 0.20 -17.29 3.90
CA HIS A 333 -0.18 -16.20 3.01
C HIS A 333 0.06 -16.53 1.53
N PRO A 334 -0.50 -15.74 0.59
CA PRO A 334 -0.32 -15.99 -0.84
C PRO A 334 1.15 -15.96 -1.25
N SER A 335 1.59 -16.98 -1.98
CA SER A 335 2.91 -16.96 -2.61
C SER A 335 2.99 -15.90 -3.72
N GLN A 336 4.20 -15.61 -4.20
CA GLN A 336 4.40 -14.77 -5.38
C GLN A 336 3.65 -15.30 -6.63
N VAL A 337 3.50 -16.62 -6.76
CA VAL A 337 2.75 -17.23 -7.86
C VAL A 337 1.27 -16.88 -7.75
N THR A 338 0.69 -17.04 -6.56
CA THR A 338 -0.70 -16.67 -6.28
C THR A 338 -0.95 -15.18 -6.51
N HIS A 339 -0.05 -14.29 -6.05
CA HIS A 339 -0.15 -12.86 -6.32
C HIS A 339 -0.14 -12.51 -7.80
N LYS A 340 0.70 -13.18 -8.61
CA LYS A 340 0.72 -12.98 -10.08
C LYS A 340 -0.59 -13.43 -10.74
N LYS A 341 -1.13 -14.59 -10.34
CA LYS A 341 -2.43 -15.07 -10.84
C LYS A 341 -3.57 -14.09 -10.48
N ALA A 342 -3.61 -13.64 -9.23
CA ALA A 342 -4.56 -12.63 -8.77
C ALA A 342 -4.42 -11.32 -9.55
N ALA A 343 -3.20 -10.81 -9.73
CA ALA A 343 -2.94 -9.60 -10.49
C ALA A 343 -3.40 -9.71 -11.96
N HIS A 344 -3.14 -10.83 -12.62
CA HIS A 344 -3.60 -11.06 -13.99
C HIS A 344 -5.14 -11.04 -14.08
N LYS A 345 -5.82 -11.73 -13.17
CA LYS A 345 -7.29 -11.75 -13.12
C LYS A 345 -7.86 -10.36 -12.87
N LEU A 346 -7.34 -9.64 -11.88
CA LEU A 346 -7.79 -8.29 -11.55
C LEU A 346 -7.53 -7.31 -12.69
N THR A 347 -6.34 -7.36 -13.29
CA THR A 347 -5.97 -6.51 -14.44
C THR A 347 -6.96 -6.71 -15.58
N ALA A 348 -7.25 -7.95 -15.97
CA ALA A 348 -8.18 -8.24 -17.06
C ALA A 348 -9.58 -7.69 -16.76
N TYR A 349 -10.07 -7.87 -15.53
CA TYR A 349 -11.38 -7.35 -15.11
C TYR A 349 -11.42 -5.82 -15.12
N ILE A 350 -10.36 -5.15 -14.63
CA ILE A 350 -10.30 -3.69 -14.61
C ILE A 350 -10.28 -3.12 -16.04
N ARG A 351 -9.54 -3.74 -16.97
CA ARG A 351 -9.54 -3.30 -18.38
C ARG A 351 -10.95 -3.33 -18.97
N GLU A 352 -11.71 -4.38 -18.69
CA GLU A 352 -13.11 -4.50 -19.15
C GLU A 352 -14.01 -3.47 -18.45
N LEU A 353 -13.94 -3.37 -17.12
CA LEU A 353 -14.78 -2.50 -16.31
C LEU A 353 -14.58 -1.02 -16.63
N MET A 354 -13.32 -0.60 -16.76
CA MET A 354 -12.93 0.81 -16.92
C MET A 354 -12.71 1.22 -18.38
N GLY A 355 -12.61 0.26 -19.30
CA GLY A 355 -12.23 0.52 -20.69
C GLY A 355 -10.77 0.95 -20.86
N TRP A 356 -9.90 0.64 -19.90
CA TRP A 356 -8.46 0.92 -19.93
C TRP A 356 -7.76 -0.12 -20.82
N ASN A 357 -7.49 0.21 -22.07
CA ASN A 357 -6.88 -0.70 -23.06
C ASN A 357 -5.35 -0.62 -23.09
#